data_AF-E9HZQ1-F1
#
_entry.id   AF-E9HZQ1-F1
#
_cell.length_a   1.000
_cell.length_b   1.000
_cell.length_c   1.000
_cell.angle_alpha   90.00
_cell.angle_beta   90.00
_cell.angle_gamma   90.00
#
_symmetry.space_group_name_H-M   'P 1'
#
loop_
_entity.id
_entity.type
_entity.pdbx_description
1 polymer ?
#
loop_
_entity_poly.entity_id
_entity_poly.type
_entity_poly.pdbx_seq_one_letter_code
_entity_poly.pdbx_strand_id
1 'polypeptide(L)'
;MKGSRLNYSLTVVDTLGFGDTRGLEKDKKIMQQIQDYFQYRHGIQQLEAVCFVVQSSLSRLTATQQYIFDSILSIFGQDIKDNIRLMVTFADGALPPVLGAVKEAGIPSPMDPSTGLPLHHKFNNSIFFTSNKGDRQTNEFNRTYFDMAVGGFDKFFDDLGVMEAKSLTLTREVLEETKRLEALVEDLQMKTEIKLTRVDELMTKINIFAPSWIRTVAAESASAFGMNTSIKSTGAKNEAITNEKLLNNIQKEIDKYESQLMELMQSTYPCIQRLDEIALRPHPFSAPDYTDLMIAAEKQENRPGYQQRIATLQKLCEMAEMTAKLIRDKRTV
;
A
#
# COMPACT_ATOMS: atom_id res chain seq x y z
N MET A 1 6.26 -19.65 -36.63
CA MET A 1 7.20 -19.56 -37.77
C MET A 1 7.66 -20.96 -38.15
N LYS A 2 7.74 -21.30 -39.45
CA LYS A 2 8.36 -22.55 -39.92
C LYS A 2 9.85 -22.50 -39.58
N GLY A 3 10.31 -23.35 -38.64
CA GLY A 3 11.74 -23.45 -38.25
C GLY A 3 12.03 -23.73 -36.77
N SER A 4 11.05 -23.68 -35.86
CA SER A 4 11.25 -24.07 -34.45
C SER A 4 11.23 -25.60 -34.30
N ARG A 5 12.24 -26.17 -33.62
CA ARG A 5 12.33 -27.60 -33.23
C ARG A 5 11.62 -27.92 -31.91
N LEU A 6 10.94 -26.96 -31.28
CA LEU A 6 10.22 -27.16 -30.01
C LEU A 6 8.71 -27.00 -30.23
N ASN A 7 7.94 -27.98 -29.74
CA ASN A 7 6.46 -27.96 -29.75
C ASN A 7 5.86 -27.03 -28.68
N TYR A 8 6.70 -26.27 -27.98
CA TYR A 8 6.33 -25.32 -26.94
C TYR A 8 7.08 -24.00 -27.13
N SER A 9 6.44 -22.92 -26.70
CA SER A 9 7.02 -21.58 -26.67
C SER A 9 7.20 -21.19 -25.20
N LEU A 10 8.45 -21.04 -24.75
CA LEU A 10 8.74 -20.47 -23.43
C LEU A 10 8.89 -18.95 -23.59
N THR A 11 8.12 -18.18 -22.83
CA THR A 11 8.24 -16.73 -22.76
C THR A 11 8.66 -16.34 -21.36
N VAL A 12 9.88 -15.82 -21.22
CA VAL A 12 10.39 -15.26 -19.97
C VAL A 12 10.29 -13.75 -20.06
N VAL A 13 9.55 -13.14 -19.14
CA VAL A 13 9.48 -11.69 -19.00
C VAL A 13 10.42 -11.29 -17.88
N ASP A 14 11.60 -10.79 -18.26
CA ASP A 14 12.55 -10.24 -17.31
C ASP A 14 12.18 -8.78 -16.99
N THR A 15 11.94 -8.49 -15.71
CA THR A 15 11.57 -7.15 -15.24
C THR A 15 12.82 -6.41 -14.76
N LEU A 16 12.87 -5.09 -14.96
CA LEU A 16 13.94 -4.28 -14.38
C LEU A 16 14.00 -4.45 -12.86
N GLY A 17 15.22 -4.52 -12.31
CA GLY A 17 15.42 -4.66 -10.86
C GLY A 17 14.82 -3.51 -10.05
N PHE A 18 14.05 -3.87 -9.03
CA PHE A 18 13.45 -3.00 -8.02
C PHE A 18 14.43 -2.68 -6.87
N GLY A 19 14.30 -1.51 -6.23
CA GLY A 19 15.07 -1.20 -5.02
C GLY A 19 16.55 -0.84 -5.24
N ASP A 20 16.90 -0.42 -6.45
CA ASP A 20 18.24 0.11 -6.78
C ASP A 20 18.37 1.57 -6.28
N THR A 21 19.60 2.11 -6.29
CA THR A 21 20.01 3.50 -5.96
C THR A 21 19.22 4.62 -6.68
N ARG A 22 18.33 4.26 -7.59
CA ARG A 22 17.53 5.13 -8.45
C ARG A 22 16.23 5.60 -7.78
N GLY A 23 15.87 5.02 -6.64
CA GLY A 23 14.81 5.50 -5.74
C GLY A 23 13.38 5.08 -6.09
N LEU A 24 12.45 5.40 -5.18
CA LEU A 24 11.04 4.97 -5.18
C LEU A 24 10.26 5.38 -6.45
N GLU A 25 10.59 6.52 -7.05
CA GLU A 25 9.90 7.00 -8.25
C GLU A 25 10.14 6.10 -9.47
N LYS A 26 11.32 5.47 -9.56
CA LYS A 26 11.59 4.52 -10.64
C LYS A 26 10.84 3.21 -10.40
N ASP A 27 10.76 2.76 -9.16
CA ASP A 27 10.00 1.56 -8.80
C ASP A 27 8.51 1.76 -9.13
N LYS A 28 7.92 2.91 -8.81
CA LYS A 28 6.54 3.27 -9.22
C LYS A 28 6.35 3.19 -10.73
N LYS A 29 7.31 3.69 -11.52
CA LYS A 29 7.23 3.61 -12.99
C LYS A 29 7.29 2.16 -13.50
N ILE A 30 8.14 1.32 -12.91
CA ILE A 30 8.21 -0.10 -13.25
C ILE A 30 6.89 -0.79 -12.90
N MET A 31 6.33 -0.50 -11.72
CA MET A 31 5.02 -1.00 -11.31
C MET A 31 3.92 -0.61 -12.29
N GLN A 32 3.84 0.66 -12.68
CA GLN A 32 2.88 1.13 -13.67
C GLN A 32 3.01 0.38 -15.00
N GLN A 33 4.25 0.15 -15.47
CA GLN A 33 4.48 -0.61 -16.70
C GLN A 33 3.99 -2.05 -16.62
N ILE A 34 4.16 -2.71 -15.47
CA ILE A 34 3.65 -4.08 -15.25
C ILE A 34 2.12 -4.07 -15.25
N GLN A 35 1.50 -3.12 -14.55
CA GLN A 35 0.04 -2.97 -14.52
C GLN A 35 -0.54 -2.71 -15.91
N ASP A 36 0.03 -1.76 -16.67
CA ASP A 36 -0.38 -1.45 -18.04
C ASP A 36 -0.26 -2.69 -18.94
N TYR A 37 0.81 -3.46 -18.78
CA TYR A 37 1.05 -4.68 -19.55
C TYR A 37 0.02 -5.77 -19.26
N PHE A 38 -0.38 -5.94 -17.99
CA PHE A 38 -1.45 -6.88 -17.60
C PHE A 38 -2.85 -6.41 -18.00
N GLN A 39 -3.09 -5.11 -18.09
CA GLN A 39 -4.37 -4.56 -18.54
C GLN A 39 -4.51 -4.57 -20.06
N TYR A 40 -3.41 -4.62 -20.81
CA TYR A 40 -3.44 -4.59 -22.27
C TYR A 40 -4.20 -5.80 -22.87
N ARG A 41 -5.21 -5.54 -23.71
CA ARG A 41 -6.08 -6.58 -24.29
C ARG A 41 -5.35 -7.59 -25.16
N HIS A 42 -4.24 -7.20 -25.77
CA HIS A 42 -3.40 -8.09 -26.58
C HIS A 42 -2.08 -8.46 -25.86
N GLY A 43 -1.99 -8.19 -24.56
CA GLY A 43 -0.87 -8.58 -23.71
C GLY A 43 -1.00 -10.01 -23.22
N ILE A 44 -0.26 -10.34 -22.16
CA ILE A 44 -0.34 -11.65 -21.51
C ILE A 44 -1.76 -11.87 -20.96
N GLN A 45 -2.31 -13.06 -21.20
CA GLN A 45 -3.64 -13.43 -20.74
C GLN A 45 -3.60 -14.41 -19.56
N GLN A 46 -2.54 -15.19 -19.45
CA GLN A 46 -2.34 -16.19 -18.42
C GLN A 46 -0.86 -16.29 -18.03
N LEU A 47 -0.58 -16.75 -16.81
CA LEU A 47 0.76 -16.99 -16.29
C LEU A 47 0.87 -18.40 -15.73
N GLU A 48 1.95 -19.09 -16.09
CA GLU A 48 2.32 -20.37 -15.47
C GLU A 48 3.10 -20.15 -14.17
N ALA A 49 3.95 -19.12 -14.08
CA ALA A 49 4.72 -18.85 -12.87
C ALA A 49 5.03 -17.37 -12.66
N VAL A 50 5.06 -16.95 -11.39
CA VAL A 50 5.63 -15.67 -10.93
C VAL A 50 6.84 -15.97 -10.08
N CYS A 51 8.03 -15.58 -10.54
CA CYS A 51 9.28 -15.97 -9.92
C CYS A 51 9.93 -14.78 -9.19
N PHE A 52 10.10 -14.90 -7.88
CA PHE A 52 10.85 -13.92 -7.08
C PHE A 52 12.29 -14.36 -6.91
N VAL A 53 13.21 -13.56 -7.42
CA VAL A 53 14.65 -13.82 -7.31
C VAL A 53 15.18 -13.21 -6.01
N VAL A 54 15.69 -14.05 -5.10
CA VAL A 54 16.22 -13.65 -3.79
C VAL A 54 17.61 -14.21 -3.53
N GLN A 55 18.41 -13.54 -2.69
CA GLN A 55 19.72 -14.05 -2.29
C GLN A 55 19.60 -15.03 -1.11
N SER A 56 20.33 -16.15 -1.18
CA SER A 56 20.30 -17.22 -0.17
C SER A 56 20.60 -16.73 1.25
N SER A 57 21.62 -15.87 1.38
CA SER A 57 22.19 -15.45 2.67
C SER A 57 21.32 -14.47 3.47
N LEU A 58 20.21 -13.98 2.93
CA LEU A 58 19.35 -13.03 3.61
C LEU A 58 18.66 -13.70 4.80
N SER A 59 19.07 -13.37 6.03
CA SER A 59 18.46 -13.91 7.24
C SER A 59 17.17 -13.18 7.65
N ARG A 60 16.96 -11.95 7.16
CA ARG A 60 15.76 -11.13 7.33
C ARG A 60 15.55 -10.28 6.08
N LEU A 61 14.30 -9.98 5.75
CA LEU A 61 13.99 -9.00 4.71
C LEU A 61 14.20 -7.58 5.26
N THR A 62 14.86 -6.72 4.49
CA THR A 62 14.91 -5.28 4.80
C THR A 62 13.55 -4.64 4.54
N ALA A 63 13.30 -3.45 5.11
CA ALA A 63 12.08 -2.69 4.83
C ALA A 63 11.88 -2.44 3.31
N THR A 64 12.98 -2.18 2.59
CA THR A 64 12.95 -2.04 1.12
C THR A 64 12.56 -3.34 0.43
N GLN A 65 13.10 -4.49 0.85
CA GLN A 65 12.74 -5.78 0.27
C GLN A 65 11.29 -6.15 0.56
N GLN A 66 10.82 -5.92 1.79
CA GLN A 66 9.43 -6.10 2.17
C GLN A 66 8.51 -5.26 1.28
N TYR A 67 8.83 -3.97 1.12
CA TYR A 67 8.07 -3.07 0.26
C TYR A 67 8.00 -3.58 -1.19
N ILE A 68 9.09 -4.12 -1.75
CA ILE A 68 9.12 -4.64 -3.11
C ILE A 68 8.22 -5.87 -3.25
N PHE A 69 8.32 -6.81 -2.32
CA PHE A 69 7.41 -7.97 -2.30
C PHE A 69 5.96 -7.50 -2.24
N ASP A 70 5.65 -6.61 -1.30
CA ASP A 70 4.30 -6.16 -1.05
C ASP A 70 3.72 -5.42 -2.25
N SER A 71 4.54 -4.58 -2.90
CA SER A 71 4.18 -3.85 -4.12
C SER A 71 3.88 -4.81 -5.27
N ILE A 72 4.76 -5.78 -5.54
CA ILE A 72 4.56 -6.70 -6.66
C ILE A 72 3.35 -7.61 -6.40
N LEU A 73 3.21 -8.10 -5.17
CA LEU A 73 2.11 -8.99 -4.78
C LEU A 73 0.75 -8.30 -4.80
N SER A 74 0.68 -6.99 -4.55
CA SER A 74 -0.59 -6.24 -4.55
C SER A 74 -1.24 -6.12 -5.93
N ILE A 75 -0.48 -6.35 -7.01
CA ILE A 75 -1.00 -6.40 -8.38
C ILE A 75 -1.90 -7.63 -8.57
N PHE A 76 -1.52 -8.76 -7.95
CA PHE A 76 -2.06 -10.06 -8.33
C PHE A 76 -3.35 -10.41 -7.58
N GLY A 77 -4.21 -11.15 -8.28
CA GLY A 77 -5.32 -11.87 -7.66
C GLY A 77 -4.84 -13.02 -6.78
N GLN A 78 -5.63 -13.39 -5.78
CA GLN A 78 -5.33 -14.49 -4.85
C GLN A 78 -5.14 -15.86 -5.54
N ASP A 79 -5.67 -16.01 -6.76
CA ASP A 79 -5.54 -17.20 -7.60
C ASP A 79 -4.11 -17.44 -8.12
N ILE A 80 -3.24 -16.42 -8.09
CA ILE A 80 -1.83 -16.51 -8.46
C ILE A 80 -0.96 -17.12 -7.35
N LYS A 81 -1.48 -17.23 -6.11
CA LYS A 81 -0.71 -17.71 -4.94
C LYS A 81 0.05 -19.02 -5.22
N ASP A 82 -0.60 -19.97 -5.88
CA ASP A 82 -0.04 -21.31 -6.13
C ASP A 82 1.02 -21.32 -7.24
N ASN A 83 1.09 -20.24 -8.03
CA ASN A 83 2.00 -20.07 -9.14
C ASN A 83 3.26 -19.27 -8.76
N ILE A 84 3.40 -18.87 -7.50
CA ILE A 84 4.60 -18.19 -7.00
C ILE A 84 5.73 -19.20 -6.77
N ARG A 85 6.94 -18.84 -7.20
CA ARG A 85 8.18 -19.60 -6.92
C ARG A 85 9.29 -18.68 -6.45
N LEU A 86 10.07 -19.15 -5.48
CA LEU A 86 11.27 -18.44 -5.04
C LEU A 86 12.49 -18.99 -5.78
N MET A 87 13.18 -18.14 -6.52
CA MET A 87 14.45 -18.44 -7.17
C MET A 87 15.59 -17.95 -6.26
N VAL A 88 16.21 -18.88 -5.53
CA VAL A 88 17.23 -18.57 -4.54
C VAL A 88 18.61 -18.58 -5.20
N THR A 89 19.18 -17.39 -5.37
CA THR A 89 20.49 -17.17 -5.98
C THR A 89 21.61 -17.17 -4.93
N PHE A 90 22.85 -17.37 -5.38
CA PHE A 90 24.01 -17.50 -4.49
C PHE A 90 23.83 -18.60 -3.45
N ALA A 91 23.02 -19.61 -3.78
CA ALA A 91 22.76 -20.75 -2.93
C ALA A 91 23.87 -21.79 -3.07
N ASP A 92 24.23 -22.39 -1.94
CA ASP A 92 25.09 -23.55 -1.86
C ASP A 92 24.25 -24.80 -1.51
N GLY A 93 24.93 -25.87 -1.10
CA GLY A 93 24.27 -27.09 -0.64
C GLY A 93 23.41 -26.92 0.61
N ALA A 94 23.63 -25.87 1.41
CA ALA A 94 22.95 -25.66 2.69
C ALA A 94 21.52 -25.13 2.54
N LEU A 95 20.71 -25.26 3.59
CA LEU A 95 19.37 -24.70 3.60
C LEU A 95 19.44 -23.16 3.56
N PRO A 96 18.84 -22.47 2.57
CA PRO A 96 18.93 -21.02 2.47
C PRO A 96 18.22 -20.30 3.64
N PRO A 97 18.93 -19.45 4.41
CA PRO A 97 18.32 -18.63 5.47
C PRO A 97 17.12 -17.80 5.02
N VAL A 98 17.12 -17.34 3.76
CA VAL A 98 16.04 -16.51 3.20
C VAL A 98 14.66 -17.16 3.23
N LEU A 99 14.58 -18.50 3.26
CA LEU A 99 13.30 -19.19 3.39
C LEU A 99 12.63 -18.92 4.74
N GLY A 100 13.44 -18.78 5.81
CA GLY A 100 12.96 -18.35 7.12
C GLY A 100 12.48 -16.91 7.09
N ALA A 101 13.25 -16.01 6.47
CA ALA A 101 12.91 -14.59 6.35
C ALA A 101 11.59 -14.37 5.59
N VAL A 102 11.40 -15.06 4.47
CA VAL A 102 10.18 -14.99 3.64
C VAL A 102 8.96 -15.51 4.40
N LYS A 103 9.14 -16.60 5.17
CA LYS A 103 8.09 -17.16 6.03
C LYS A 103 7.72 -16.22 7.17
N GLU A 104 8.70 -15.62 7.85
CA GLU A 104 8.49 -14.65 8.94
C GLU A 104 7.77 -13.39 8.43
N ALA A 105 8.13 -12.93 7.23
CA ALA A 105 7.49 -11.80 6.55
C ALA A 105 6.07 -12.06 6.02
N GLY A 106 5.56 -13.30 6.15
CA GLY A 106 4.24 -13.67 5.68
C GLY A 106 4.05 -13.50 4.17
N ILE A 107 5.11 -13.66 3.37
CA ILE A 107 5.03 -13.56 1.91
C ILE A 107 4.21 -14.75 1.37
N PRO A 108 3.08 -14.51 0.68
CA PRO A 108 2.29 -15.57 0.06
C PRO A 108 3.13 -16.38 -0.92
N SER A 109 3.32 -17.65 -0.60
CA SER A 109 4.01 -18.61 -1.45
C SER A 109 3.52 -20.02 -1.12
N PRO A 110 3.58 -20.95 -2.09
CA PRO A 110 3.28 -22.35 -1.85
C PRO A 110 4.31 -22.94 -0.89
N MET A 111 3.85 -23.86 -0.05
CA MET A 111 4.71 -24.57 0.91
C MET A 111 4.93 -26.00 0.43
N ASP A 112 6.17 -26.46 0.51
CA ASP A 112 6.51 -27.86 0.35
C ASP A 112 5.89 -28.68 1.50
N PRO A 113 4.97 -29.62 1.21
CA PRO A 113 4.34 -30.43 2.26
C PRO A 113 5.32 -31.29 3.05
N SER A 114 6.45 -31.66 2.45
CA SER A 114 7.45 -32.54 3.07
C SER A 114 8.40 -31.80 4.01
N THR A 115 8.75 -30.55 3.68
CA THR A 115 9.73 -29.76 4.45
C THR A 115 9.09 -28.64 5.27
N GLY A 116 7.86 -28.23 4.97
CA GLY A 116 7.18 -27.10 5.64
C GLY A 116 7.81 -25.73 5.33
N LEU A 117 8.58 -25.65 4.25
CA LEU A 117 9.28 -24.47 3.76
C LEU A 117 8.62 -23.94 2.48
N PRO A 118 8.79 -22.65 2.16
CA PRO A 118 8.38 -22.12 0.86
C PRO A 118 9.00 -22.93 -0.31
N LEU A 119 8.20 -23.23 -1.34
CA LEU A 119 8.68 -23.85 -2.57
C LEU A 119 9.73 -22.94 -3.23
N HIS A 120 10.91 -23.50 -3.44
CA HIS A 120 12.06 -22.75 -3.90
C HIS A 120 12.98 -23.59 -4.78
N HIS A 121 13.67 -22.91 -5.67
CA HIS A 121 14.66 -23.49 -6.58
C HIS A 121 15.98 -22.76 -6.41
N LYS A 122 17.07 -23.52 -6.25
CA LYS A 122 18.41 -22.97 -6.00
C LYS A 122 19.13 -22.76 -7.32
N PHE A 123 19.73 -21.58 -7.48
CA PHE A 123 20.51 -21.21 -8.65
C PHE A 123 21.91 -20.75 -8.24
N ASN A 124 22.93 -21.54 -8.60
CA ASN A 124 24.33 -21.17 -8.47
C ASN A 124 24.95 -20.94 -9.84
N ASN A 125 24.63 -19.79 -10.42
CA ASN A 125 24.98 -19.50 -11.82
C ASN A 125 26.43 -19.03 -12.00
N SER A 126 27.17 -18.82 -10.91
CA SER A 126 28.57 -18.37 -10.96
C SER A 126 29.45 -19.33 -11.78
N ILE A 127 29.11 -20.62 -11.76
CA ILE A 127 29.87 -21.66 -12.43
C ILE A 127 29.90 -21.52 -13.96
N PHE A 128 28.85 -20.97 -14.57
CA PHE A 128 28.78 -20.78 -16.02
C PHE A 128 29.78 -19.73 -16.53
N PHE A 129 30.36 -18.92 -15.65
CA PHE A 129 31.38 -17.93 -15.98
C PHE A 129 32.81 -18.41 -15.69
N THR A 130 32.98 -19.64 -15.22
CA THR A 130 34.29 -20.22 -14.92
C THR A 130 34.91 -20.89 -16.14
N SER A 131 36.24 -21.05 -16.13
CA SER A 131 36.96 -21.76 -17.19
C SER A 131 37.50 -23.09 -16.69
N ASN A 132 37.47 -24.11 -17.56
CA ASN A 132 38.06 -25.43 -17.27
C ASN A 132 39.59 -25.46 -17.47
N LYS A 133 40.25 -24.30 -17.38
CA LYS A 133 41.70 -24.15 -17.54
C LYS A 133 42.45 -24.08 -16.20
N GLY A 134 41.73 -24.26 -15.08
CA GLY A 134 42.33 -24.34 -13.75
C GLY A 134 43.10 -25.64 -13.53
N ASP A 135 43.69 -25.78 -12.34
CA ASP A 135 44.25 -27.05 -11.90
C ASP A 135 43.17 -28.13 -11.73
N ARG A 136 43.60 -29.40 -11.57
CA ARG A 136 42.70 -30.55 -11.48
C ARG A 136 41.68 -30.41 -10.35
N GLN A 137 42.09 -29.95 -9.18
CA GLN A 137 41.22 -29.83 -8.00
C GLN A 137 40.17 -28.73 -8.24
N THR A 138 40.58 -27.59 -8.78
CA THR A 138 39.67 -26.51 -9.17
C THR A 138 38.64 -26.98 -10.20
N ASN A 139 39.04 -27.75 -11.21
CA ASN A 139 38.12 -28.27 -12.23
C ASN A 139 37.14 -29.34 -11.66
N GLU A 140 37.58 -30.15 -10.69
CA GLU A 140 36.71 -31.11 -9.99
C GLU A 140 35.64 -30.38 -9.15
N PHE A 141 36.01 -29.30 -8.44
CA PHE A 141 35.04 -28.43 -7.77
C PHE A 141 34.07 -27.78 -8.76
N ASN A 142 34.60 -27.22 -9.86
CA ASN A 142 33.78 -26.60 -10.90
C ASN A 142 32.72 -27.55 -11.46
N ARG A 143 33.08 -28.81 -11.69
CA ARG A 143 32.12 -29.84 -12.13
C ARG A 143 30.99 -30.03 -11.12
N THR A 144 31.32 -30.11 -9.84
CA THR A 144 30.31 -30.28 -8.79
C THR A 144 29.34 -29.10 -8.73
N TYR A 145 29.85 -27.87 -8.85
CA TYR A 145 29.01 -26.67 -8.92
C TYR A 145 28.17 -26.61 -10.20
N PHE A 146 28.68 -27.14 -11.32
CA PHE A 146 27.94 -27.22 -12.57
C PHE A 146 26.77 -28.19 -12.45
N ASP A 147 27.01 -29.38 -11.90
CA ASP A 147 25.98 -30.39 -11.67
C ASP A 147 24.90 -29.85 -10.70
N MET A 148 25.30 -29.10 -9.66
CA MET A 148 24.36 -28.39 -8.77
C MET A 148 23.53 -27.34 -9.52
N ALA A 149 24.16 -26.54 -10.39
CA ALA A 149 23.47 -25.50 -11.14
C ALA A 149 22.45 -26.09 -12.13
N VAL A 150 22.86 -27.10 -12.91
CA VAL A 150 21.99 -27.81 -13.85
C VAL A 150 20.85 -28.50 -13.12
N GLY A 151 21.13 -29.21 -12.01
CA GLY A 151 20.09 -29.85 -11.20
C GLY A 151 19.10 -28.85 -10.58
N GLY A 152 19.49 -27.59 -10.38
CA GLY A 152 18.58 -26.51 -10.00
C GLY A 152 17.60 -26.13 -11.12
N PHE A 153 18.10 -26.03 -12.36
CA PHE A 153 17.26 -25.79 -13.54
C PHE A 153 16.33 -26.96 -13.82
N ASP A 154 16.81 -28.21 -13.76
CA ASP A 154 15.99 -29.40 -14.01
C ASP A 154 14.79 -29.43 -13.07
N LYS A 155 15.02 -29.23 -11.75
CA LYS A 155 13.95 -29.17 -10.76
C LYS A 155 12.95 -28.04 -11.03
N PHE A 156 13.44 -26.87 -11.43
CA PHE A 156 12.57 -25.74 -11.77
C PHE A 156 11.70 -26.03 -12.99
N PHE A 157 12.27 -26.62 -14.04
CA PHE A 157 11.52 -26.93 -15.27
C PHE A 157 10.60 -28.15 -15.12
N ASP A 158 10.95 -29.13 -14.28
CA ASP A 158 10.06 -30.23 -13.91
C ASP A 158 8.81 -29.70 -13.18
N ASP A 159 9.01 -28.78 -12.23
CA ASP A 159 7.94 -28.10 -11.51
C ASP A 159 7.10 -27.24 -12.48
N LEU A 160 7.74 -26.37 -13.27
CA LEU A 160 7.05 -25.55 -14.28
C LEU A 160 6.25 -26.38 -15.28
N GLY A 161 6.74 -27.56 -15.66
CA GLY A 161 6.09 -28.46 -16.61
C GLY A 161 4.76 -29.04 -16.12
N VAL A 162 4.51 -29.03 -14.80
CA VAL A 162 3.27 -29.50 -14.18
C VAL A 162 2.41 -28.36 -13.61
N MET A 163 2.86 -27.11 -13.70
CA MET A 163 2.11 -25.95 -13.21
C MET A 163 0.88 -25.68 -14.08
N GLU A 164 -0.27 -25.44 -13.45
CA GLU A 164 -1.49 -25.01 -14.12
C GLU A 164 -1.39 -23.52 -14.45
N ALA A 165 -1.62 -23.14 -15.71
CA ALA A 165 -1.69 -21.74 -16.11
C ALA A 165 -2.88 -21.02 -15.44
N LYS A 166 -2.64 -19.84 -14.87
CA LYS A 166 -3.68 -19.01 -14.26
C LYS A 166 -4.02 -17.83 -15.15
N SER A 167 -5.32 -17.61 -15.37
CA SER A 167 -5.83 -16.43 -16.08
C SER A 167 -5.52 -15.16 -15.30
N LEU A 168 -5.21 -14.07 -16.00
CA LEU A 168 -5.05 -12.74 -15.40
C LEU A 168 -6.38 -12.00 -15.19
N THR A 169 -7.54 -12.67 -15.28
CA THR A 169 -8.85 -12.04 -15.07
C THR A 169 -8.97 -11.43 -13.67
N LEU A 170 -8.67 -12.18 -12.61
CA LEU A 170 -8.78 -11.69 -11.23
C LEU A 170 -7.75 -10.59 -10.95
N THR A 171 -6.52 -10.75 -11.47
CA THR A 171 -5.48 -9.71 -11.46
C THR A 171 -5.95 -8.40 -12.11
N ARG A 172 -6.65 -8.46 -13.26
CA ARG A 172 -7.20 -7.24 -13.88
C ARG A 172 -8.27 -6.59 -13.02
N GLU A 173 -9.13 -7.39 -12.39
CA GLU A 173 -10.15 -6.89 -11.46
C GLU A 173 -9.51 -6.21 -10.24
N VAL A 174 -8.45 -6.79 -9.66
CA VAL A 174 -7.65 -6.15 -8.58
C VAL A 174 -7.16 -4.77 -9.02
N LEU A 175 -6.60 -4.66 -10.23
CA LEU A 175 -6.09 -3.39 -10.75
C LEU A 175 -7.19 -2.36 -11.02
N GLU A 176 -8.35 -2.80 -11.50
CA GLU A 176 -9.50 -1.93 -11.74
C GLU A 176 -10.08 -1.38 -10.42
N GLU A 177 -10.27 -2.25 -9.42
CA GLU A 177 -10.75 -1.84 -8.10
C GLU A 177 -9.71 -0.96 -7.38
N THR A 178 -8.41 -1.28 -7.47
CA THR A 178 -7.35 -0.43 -6.90
C THR A 178 -7.41 0.99 -7.48
N LYS A 179 -7.51 1.11 -8.81
CA LYS A 179 -7.61 2.40 -9.49
C LYS A 179 -8.88 3.17 -9.10
N ARG A 180 -9.99 2.45 -8.90
CA ARG A 180 -11.24 3.03 -8.41
C ARG A 180 -11.08 3.57 -6.99
N LEU A 181 -10.44 2.80 -6.11
CA LEU A 181 -10.15 3.21 -4.73
C LEU A 181 -9.26 4.46 -4.71
N GLU A 182 -8.19 4.49 -5.50
CA GLU A 182 -7.29 5.64 -5.62
C GLU A 182 -8.04 6.90 -6.04
N ALA A 183 -8.89 6.82 -7.07
CA ALA A 183 -9.69 7.96 -7.52
C ALA A 183 -10.67 8.48 -6.45
N LEU A 184 -11.29 7.58 -5.67
CA LEU A 184 -12.15 7.96 -4.55
C LEU A 184 -11.37 8.62 -3.41
N VAL A 185 -10.16 8.14 -3.14
CA VAL A 185 -9.25 8.72 -2.13
C VAL A 185 -8.73 10.09 -2.56
N GLU A 186 -8.38 10.27 -3.83
CA GLU A 186 -7.99 11.58 -4.37
C GLU A 186 -9.14 12.61 -4.26
N ASP A 187 -10.37 12.20 -4.58
CA ASP A 187 -11.56 13.06 -4.40
C ASP A 187 -11.80 13.41 -2.92
N LEU A 188 -11.59 12.46 -2.00
CA LEU A 188 -11.63 12.69 -0.54
C LEU A 188 -10.61 13.73 -0.10
N GLN A 189 -9.35 13.58 -0.53
CA GLN A 189 -8.26 14.47 -0.16
C GLN A 189 -8.51 15.89 -0.65
N MET A 190 -8.91 16.04 -1.92
CA MET A 190 -9.25 17.34 -2.51
C MET A 190 -10.43 18.02 -1.78
N LYS A 191 -11.51 17.28 -1.51
CA LYS A 191 -12.66 17.82 -0.76
C LYS A 191 -12.26 18.25 0.65
N THR A 192 -11.41 17.47 1.30
CA THR A 192 -10.91 17.77 2.64
C THR A 192 -10.07 19.05 2.61
N GLU A 193 -9.13 19.18 1.67
CA GLU A 193 -8.25 20.36 1.54
C GLU A 193 -9.04 21.65 1.27
N ILE A 194 -9.94 21.65 0.28
CA ILE A 194 -10.80 22.81 -0.04
C ILE A 194 -11.58 23.28 1.19
N LYS A 195 -12.07 22.33 1.99
CA LYS A 195 -12.89 22.63 3.16
C LYS A 195 -12.08 23.15 4.33
N LEU A 196 -10.88 22.62 4.55
CA LEU A 196 -9.95 23.15 5.56
C LEU A 196 -9.56 24.60 5.26
N THR A 197 -9.27 24.92 4.00
CA THR A 197 -9.02 26.31 3.59
C THR A 197 -10.20 27.21 3.95
N ARG A 198 -11.44 26.73 3.75
CA ARG A 198 -12.64 27.49 4.10
C ARG A 198 -12.84 27.66 5.59
N VAL A 199 -12.54 26.64 6.40
CA VAL A 199 -12.53 26.74 7.86
C VAL A 199 -11.49 27.76 8.32
N ASP A 200 -10.29 27.75 7.75
CA ASP A 200 -9.24 28.73 8.06
C ASP A 200 -9.64 30.17 7.69
N GLU A 201 -10.30 30.36 6.54
CA GLU A 201 -10.88 31.65 6.15
C GLU A 201 -11.93 32.13 7.16
N LEU A 202 -12.80 31.22 7.62
CA LEU A 202 -13.84 31.53 8.60
C LEU A 202 -13.23 31.85 9.97
N MET A 203 -12.22 31.09 10.41
CA MET A 203 -11.49 31.36 11.64
C MET A 203 -10.74 32.69 11.57
N THR A 204 -10.15 33.03 10.42
CA THR A 204 -9.53 34.33 10.18
C THR A 204 -10.55 35.45 10.24
N LYS A 205 -11.72 35.28 9.59
CA LYS A 205 -12.83 36.23 9.69
C LYS A 205 -13.31 36.38 11.12
N ILE A 206 -13.53 35.29 11.85
CA ILE A 206 -13.88 35.33 13.28
C ILE A 206 -12.82 36.13 14.05
N ASN A 207 -11.53 35.89 13.82
CA ASN A 207 -10.45 36.60 14.52
C ASN A 207 -10.42 38.11 14.16
N ILE A 208 -10.75 38.46 12.91
CA ILE A 208 -10.87 39.85 12.42
C ILE A 208 -12.15 40.54 12.94
N PHE A 209 -13.26 39.81 13.11
CA PHE A 209 -14.54 40.29 13.64
C PHE A 209 -14.65 40.17 15.17
N ALA A 210 -13.71 39.48 15.81
CA ALA A 210 -13.55 39.37 17.25
C ALA A 210 -12.86 40.55 17.98
N PRO A 211 -12.72 41.78 17.44
CA PRO A 211 -12.39 42.93 18.26
C PRO A 211 -13.55 43.94 18.34
N SER A 212 -14.44 43.71 19.31
CA SER A 212 -15.04 44.79 20.12
C SER A 212 -15.66 44.17 21.38
N TRP A 213 -16.51 43.15 21.21
CA TRP A 213 -17.29 42.58 22.31
C TRP A 213 -16.46 41.77 23.32
N ILE A 214 -15.37 41.10 22.92
CA ILE A 214 -14.45 40.45 23.88
C ILE A 214 -13.76 41.49 24.78
N ARG A 215 -13.45 42.69 24.26
CA ARG A 215 -12.97 43.81 25.08
C ARG A 215 -14.09 44.38 25.97
N THR A 216 -15.34 44.37 25.51
CA THR A 216 -16.52 44.77 26.29
C THR A 216 -16.80 43.82 27.45
N VAL A 217 -16.73 42.50 27.23
CA VAL A 217 -16.90 41.49 28.30
C VAL A 217 -15.72 41.53 29.28
N ALA A 218 -14.50 41.79 28.81
CA ALA A 218 -13.35 42.05 29.69
C ALA A 218 -13.51 43.36 30.50
N ALA A 219 -14.17 44.39 29.94
CA ALA A 219 -14.48 45.64 30.63
C ALA A 219 -15.63 45.50 31.66
N GLU A 220 -16.65 44.67 31.37
CA GLU A 220 -17.70 44.28 32.34
C GLU A 220 -17.12 43.47 33.50
N SER A 221 -16.14 42.61 33.21
CA SER A 221 -15.35 41.88 34.23
C SER A 221 -14.47 42.84 35.06
N ALA A 222 -13.97 43.93 34.47
CA ALA A 222 -13.19 44.96 35.16
C ALA A 222 -14.08 45.92 35.99
N SER A 223 -15.34 46.15 35.61
CA SER A 223 -16.28 46.92 36.43
C SER A 223 -16.72 46.14 37.68
N ALA A 224 -16.79 44.80 37.60
CA ALA A 224 -16.99 43.93 38.76
C ALA A 224 -15.83 44.02 39.79
N PHE A 225 -14.67 44.55 39.38
CA PHE A 225 -13.50 44.83 40.22
C PHE A 225 -13.29 46.33 40.53
N GLY A 226 -14.25 47.21 40.17
CA GLY A 226 -14.24 48.62 40.61
C GLY A 226 -13.35 49.58 39.81
N MET A 227 -13.03 49.29 38.54
CA MET A 227 -12.36 50.26 37.65
C MET A 227 -13.35 50.98 36.73
N ASN A 228 -13.31 52.31 36.74
CA ASN A 228 -14.22 53.19 36.00
C ASN A 228 -13.88 53.20 34.50
N THR A 229 -14.79 52.74 33.64
CA THR A 229 -14.67 52.91 32.19
C THR A 229 -15.99 53.45 31.62
N SER A 230 -15.94 54.68 31.09
CA SER A 230 -17.03 55.27 30.31
C SER A 230 -16.89 54.87 28.85
N ILE A 231 -17.73 53.96 28.36
CA ILE A 231 -17.89 53.71 26.93
C ILE A 231 -19.39 53.66 26.60
N LYS A 232 -19.85 54.56 25.72
CA LYS A 232 -21.21 54.60 25.21
C LYS A 232 -21.45 53.43 24.24
N SER A 233 -22.40 52.55 24.55
CA SER A 233 -22.83 51.47 23.65
C SER A 233 -23.96 51.95 22.73
N THR A 234 -23.63 52.26 21.48
CA THR A 234 -24.61 52.31 20.39
C THR A 234 -24.10 51.45 19.25
N GLY A 235 -24.49 50.17 19.21
CA GLY A 235 -24.15 49.24 18.13
C GLY A 235 -24.37 47.74 18.40
N ALA A 236 -24.38 47.30 19.67
CA ALA A 236 -24.22 45.88 20.04
C ALA A 236 -25.29 44.88 19.56
N LYS A 237 -26.55 45.30 19.34
CA LYS A 237 -27.62 44.36 18.93
C LYS A 237 -27.49 43.89 17.47
N ASN A 238 -27.01 44.74 16.57
CA ASN A 238 -26.85 44.36 15.16
C ASN A 238 -25.63 43.45 14.95
N GLU A 239 -24.55 43.65 15.71
CA GLU A 239 -23.35 42.77 15.66
C GLU A 239 -23.65 41.36 16.22
N ALA A 240 -24.41 41.24 17.33
CA ALA A 240 -24.78 39.94 17.91
C ALA A 240 -25.63 39.08 16.95
N ILE A 241 -26.63 39.68 16.29
CA ILE A 241 -27.47 38.99 15.28
C ILE A 241 -26.63 38.56 14.07
N THR A 242 -25.58 39.31 13.75
CA THR A 242 -24.66 39.00 12.63
C THR A 242 -23.73 37.84 12.99
N ASN A 243 -23.23 37.78 14.23
CA ASN A 243 -22.40 36.70 14.74
C ASN A 243 -23.19 35.39 14.90
N GLU A 244 -24.45 35.45 15.34
CA GLU A 244 -25.32 34.27 15.46
C GLU A 244 -25.69 33.69 14.09
N LYS A 245 -25.93 34.55 13.08
CA LYS A 245 -26.05 34.13 11.67
C LYS A 245 -24.76 33.52 11.14
N LEU A 246 -23.60 34.08 11.49
CA LEU A 246 -22.29 33.56 11.08
C LEU A 246 -22.08 32.15 11.65
N LEU A 247 -22.30 31.95 12.95
CA LEU A 247 -22.18 30.65 13.61
C LEU A 247 -23.13 29.61 13.03
N ASN A 248 -24.39 29.98 12.77
CA ASN A 248 -25.35 29.08 12.13
C ASN A 248 -24.94 28.68 10.69
N ASN A 249 -24.32 29.60 9.93
CA ASN A 249 -23.81 29.27 8.61
C ASN A 249 -22.60 28.34 8.69
N ILE A 250 -21.71 28.52 9.67
CA ILE A 250 -20.57 27.63 9.92
C ILE A 250 -21.06 26.23 10.29
N GLN A 251 -22.03 26.12 11.21
CA GLN A 251 -22.58 24.83 11.60
C GLN A 251 -23.21 24.10 10.41
N LYS A 252 -23.98 24.80 9.56
CA LYS A 252 -24.53 24.22 8.32
C LYS A 252 -23.45 23.76 7.34
N GLU A 253 -22.33 24.48 7.25
CA GLU A 253 -21.20 24.06 6.41
C GLU A 253 -20.51 22.80 6.97
N ILE A 254 -20.41 22.67 8.31
CA ILE A 254 -19.89 21.48 9.00
C ILE A 254 -20.82 20.28 8.78
N ASP A 255 -22.13 20.42 9.02
CA ASP A 255 -23.11 19.34 8.86
C ASP A 255 -23.15 18.81 7.40
N LYS A 256 -23.02 19.74 6.44
CA LYS A 256 -22.91 19.40 5.01
C LYS A 256 -21.62 18.63 4.72
N TYR A 257 -20.50 19.00 5.35
CA TYR A 257 -19.24 18.28 5.22
C TYR A 257 -19.36 16.85 5.77
N GLU A 258 -19.91 16.67 6.97
CA GLU A 258 -20.09 15.35 7.58
C GLU A 258 -20.94 14.44 6.69
N SER A 259 -21.99 15.00 6.08
CA SER A 259 -22.85 14.29 5.14
C SER A 259 -22.10 13.84 3.87
N GLN A 260 -21.28 14.72 3.29
CA GLN A 260 -20.48 14.41 2.09
C GLN A 260 -19.39 13.38 2.38
N LEU A 261 -18.76 13.45 3.56
CA LEU A 261 -17.77 12.47 3.99
C LEU A 261 -18.41 11.09 4.16
N MET A 262 -19.59 11.02 4.78
CA MET A 262 -20.34 9.76 4.94
C MET A 262 -20.72 9.14 3.60
N GLU A 263 -21.23 9.91 2.64
CA GLU A 263 -21.59 9.43 1.31
C GLU A 263 -20.36 8.85 0.58
N LEU A 264 -19.24 9.55 0.67
CA LEU A 264 -18.00 9.14 0.02
C LEU A 264 -17.43 7.87 0.67
N MET A 265 -17.44 7.77 2.01
CA MET A 265 -17.08 6.53 2.72
C MET A 265 -17.95 5.34 2.31
N GLN A 266 -19.27 5.54 2.20
CA GLN A 266 -20.18 4.49 1.74
C GLN A 266 -19.89 4.06 0.30
N SER A 267 -19.42 4.97 -0.55
CA SER A 267 -19.03 4.65 -1.92
C SER A 267 -17.69 3.90 -2.03
N THR A 268 -16.79 4.10 -1.06
CA THR A 268 -15.46 3.47 -1.02
C THR A 268 -15.50 2.05 -0.43
N TYR A 269 -16.41 1.81 0.51
CA TYR A 269 -16.48 0.54 1.24
C TYR A 269 -16.63 -0.72 0.34
N PRO A 270 -17.48 -0.75 -0.71
CA PRO A 270 -17.58 -1.92 -1.59
C PRO A 270 -16.28 -2.25 -2.31
N CYS A 271 -15.49 -1.23 -2.65
CA CYS A 271 -14.21 -1.38 -3.35
C CYS A 271 -13.15 -2.01 -2.42
N ILE A 272 -13.07 -1.53 -1.17
CA ILE A 272 -12.20 -2.11 -0.14
C ILE A 272 -12.60 -3.57 0.13
N GLN A 273 -13.89 -3.83 0.33
CA GLN A 273 -14.38 -5.19 0.59
C GLN A 273 -14.03 -6.12 -0.59
N ARG A 274 -14.21 -5.64 -1.82
CA ARG A 274 -13.88 -6.44 -3.00
C ARG A 274 -12.38 -6.74 -3.06
N LEU A 275 -11.52 -5.74 -2.86
CA LEU A 275 -10.07 -5.92 -2.83
C LEU A 275 -9.62 -6.91 -1.74
N ASP A 276 -10.21 -6.85 -0.55
CA ASP A 276 -9.93 -7.82 0.53
C ASP A 276 -10.31 -9.26 0.18
N GLU A 277 -11.28 -9.45 -0.73
CA GLU A 277 -11.71 -10.77 -1.19
C GLU A 277 -10.83 -11.31 -2.33
N ILE A 278 -10.32 -10.44 -3.21
CA ILE A 278 -9.70 -10.87 -4.48
C ILE A 278 -8.19 -10.68 -4.53
N ALA A 279 -7.62 -9.72 -3.80
CA ALA A 279 -6.21 -9.40 -3.89
C ALA A 279 -5.37 -10.44 -3.14
N LEU A 280 -4.24 -10.84 -3.74
CA LEU A 280 -3.29 -11.76 -3.11
C LEU A 280 -2.66 -11.17 -1.86
N ARG A 281 -2.33 -9.87 -1.94
CA ARG A 281 -1.93 -9.07 -0.81
C ARG A 281 -2.75 -7.80 -0.84
N PRO A 282 -3.57 -7.55 0.18
CA PRO A 282 -4.45 -6.41 0.16
C PRO A 282 -3.59 -5.14 0.18
N HIS A 283 -3.99 -4.15 -0.61
CA HIS A 283 -3.24 -2.92 -0.81
C HIS A 283 -2.98 -2.25 0.56
N PRO A 284 -1.85 -1.57 0.82
CA PRO A 284 -1.59 -0.87 2.08
C PRO A 284 -2.69 0.11 2.56
N PHE A 285 -3.68 0.44 1.72
CA PHE A 285 -4.87 1.19 2.09
C PHE A 285 -5.89 0.39 2.93
N SER A 286 -5.76 -0.94 3.02
CA SER A 286 -6.58 -1.81 3.87
C SER A 286 -5.97 -2.07 5.26
N ALA A 287 -4.73 -1.64 5.48
CA ALA A 287 -4.03 -1.81 6.74
C ALA A 287 -4.21 -0.59 7.65
N PRO A 288 -4.29 -0.77 8.99
CA PRO A 288 -4.17 0.32 9.98
C PRO A 288 -3.00 1.28 9.70
N ASP A 289 -1.96 0.76 9.03
CA ASP A 289 -0.75 1.46 8.61
C ASP A 289 -1.01 2.72 7.75
N TYR A 290 -2.04 2.75 6.90
CA TYR A 290 -2.32 3.96 6.09
C TYR A 290 -2.92 5.10 6.91
N THR A 291 -3.82 4.79 7.83
CA THR A 291 -4.37 5.81 8.74
C THR A 291 -3.28 6.32 9.68
N ASP A 292 -2.38 5.44 10.13
CA ASP A 292 -1.20 5.84 10.90
C ASP A 292 -0.25 6.73 10.09
N LEU A 293 -0.07 6.45 8.80
CA LEU A 293 0.68 7.30 7.86
C LEU A 293 -0.01 8.65 7.64
N MET A 294 -1.33 8.70 7.48
CA MET A 294 -2.12 9.94 7.38
C MET A 294 -2.03 10.75 8.68
N ILE A 295 -2.13 10.10 9.84
CA ILE A 295 -1.97 10.73 11.16
C ILE A 295 -0.54 11.25 11.33
N ALA A 296 0.47 10.48 10.91
CA ALA A 296 1.87 10.88 10.98
C ALA A 296 2.17 12.08 10.07
N ALA A 297 1.65 12.07 8.84
CA ALA A 297 1.74 13.20 7.91
C ALA A 297 1.07 14.46 8.48
N GLU A 298 -0.13 14.34 9.04
CA GLU A 298 -0.84 15.46 9.69
C GLU A 298 -0.08 16.02 10.90
N LYS A 299 0.53 15.15 11.71
CA LYS A 299 1.40 15.54 12.84
C LYS A 299 2.67 16.25 12.37
N GLN A 300 3.25 15.81 11.25
CA GLN A 300 4.50 16.33 10.72
C GLN A 300 4.30 17.69 10.03
N GLU A 301 3.21 17.86 9.29
CA GLU A 301 2.91 19.10 8.59
C GLU A 301 2.40 20.22 9.51
N ASN A 302 1.79 19.86 10.66
CA ASN A 302 1.37 20.77 11.73
C ASN A 302 0.58 21.99 11.23
N ARG A 303 -0.23 21.81 10.18
CA ARG A 303 -1.06 22.87 9.61
C ARG A 303 -2.18 23.23 10.58
N PRO A 304 -2.68 24.49 10.62
CA PRO A 304 -3.83 24.87 11.43
C PRO A 304 -4.98 23.86 11.30
N GLY A 305 -5.58 23.46 12.43
CA GLY A 305 -6.65 22.46 12.47
C GLY A 305 -6.21 20.97 12.42
N TYR A 306 -4.90 20.67 12.43
CA TYR A 306 -4.41 19.27 12.37
C TYR A 306 -4.91 18.39 13.51
N GLN A 307 -5.16 18.95 14.69
CA GLN A 307 -5.70 18.22 15.84
C GLN A 307 -7.11 17.68 15.58
N GLN A 308 -7.98 18.46 14.92
CA GLN A 308 -9.31 17.99 14.52
C GLN A 308 -9.22 16.93 13.42
N ARG A 309 -8.26 17.06 12.48
CA ARG A 309 -8.04 16.05 11.42
C ARG A 309 -7.57 14.73 11.98
N ILE A 310 -6.59 14.76 12.87
CA ILE A 310 -6.12 13.55 13.58
C ILE A 310 -7.25 12.91 14.38
N ALA A 311 -8.04 13.69 15.13
CA ALA A 311 -9.16 13.14 15.90
C ALA A 311 -10.23 12.49 15.01
N THR A 312 -10.45 13.03 13.81
CA THR A 312 -11.39 12.47 12.82
C THR A 312 -10.84 11.17 12.22
N LEU A 313 -9.55 11.16 11.83
CA LEU A 313 -8.85 9.96 11.34
C LEU A 313 -8.80 8.84 12.40
N GLN A 314 -8.62 9.19 13.68
CA GLN A 314 -8.63 8.23 14.79
C GLN A 314 -10.02 7.62 15.01
N LYS A 315 -11.09 8.42 14.97
CA LYS A 315 -12.48 7.90 15.03
C LYS A 315 -12.80 6.99 13.85
N LEU A 316 -12.31 7.32 12.66
CA LEU A 316 -12.45 6.49 11.47
C LEU A 316 -11.76 5.13 11.64
N CYS A 317 -10.56 5.12 12.24
CA CYS A 317 -9.85 3.89 12.60
C CYS A 317 -10.64 3.02 13.59
N GLU A 318 -11.11 3.60 14.70
CA GLU A 318 -11.87 2.87 15.71
C GLU A 318 -13.16 2.24 15.14
N MET A 319 -13.82 2.95 14.22
CA MET A 319 -15.01 2.44 13.53
C MET A 319 -14.67 1.33 12.52
N ALA A 320 -13.58 1.47 11.76
CA ALA A 320 -13.10 0.44 10.84
C ALA A 320 -12.69 -0.85 11.59
N GLU A 321 -12.01 -0.73 12.73
CA GLU A 321 -11.63 -1.85 13.59
C GLU A 321 -12.83 -2.55 14.23
N MET A 322 -13.83 -1.80 14.71
CA MET A 322 -15.08 -2.39 15.20
C MET A 322 -15.82 -3.16 14.10
N THR A 323 -15.83 -2.62 12.88
CA THR A 323 -16.44 -3.26 11.72
C THR A 323 -15.67 -4.53 11.32
N ALA A 324 -14.34 -4.50 11.34
CA ALA A 324 -13.49 -5.66 11.09
C ALA A 324 -13.67 -6.76 12.15
N LYS A 325 -13.84 -6.41 13.43
CA LYS A 325 -14.18 -7.34 14.52
C LYS A 325 -15.55 -8.00 14.29
N LEU A 326 -16.57 -7.21 13.95
CA LEU A 326 -17.91 -7.73 13.63
C LEU A 326 -17.92 -8.69 12.44
N ILE A 327 -17.03 -8.47 11.46
CA ILE A 327 -16.86 -9.34 10.29
C ILE A 327 -16.14 -10.64 10.66
N ARG A 328 -15.11 -10.59 11.53
CA ARG A 328 -14.46 -11.80 12.07
C ARG A 328 -15.43 -12.67 12.86
N ASP A 329 -16.24 -12.06 13.72
CA ASP A 329 -17.21 -12.78 14.56
C ASP A 329 -18.30 -13.45 13.74
N LYS A 330 -18.65 -12.90 12.56
CA LYS A 330 -19.59 -13.51 11.59
C LYS A 330 -18.99 -14.65 10.75
N ARG A 331 -17.66 -14.77 10.67
CA ARG A 331 -16.97 -15.88 9.97
C ARG A 331 -16.72 -17.10 10.88
N THR A 332 -16.91 -16.96 12.19
CA THR A 332 -16.77 -18.04 13.20
C THR A 332 -18.09 -18.74 13.60
N VAL A 333 -19.19 -18.47 12.89
CA VAL A 333 -20.49 -19.16 13.04
C VAL A 333 -20.79 -19.94 11.77
#